data_AF-A0A224VH47-F1
#
_entry.id   AF-A0A224VH47-F1
#
_cell.length_a   1.000
_cell.length_b   1.000
_cell.length_c   1.000
_cell.angle_alpha   90.00
_cell.angle_beta   90.00
_cell.angle_gamma   90.00
#
_symmetry.space_group_name_H-M   'P 1'
#
loop_
_entity.id
_entity.type
_entity.pdbx_description
1 polymer ?
#
loop_
_entity_poly.entity_id
_entity_poly.type
_entity_poly.pdbx_seq_one_letter_code
_entity_poly.pdbx_strand_id
1 'polypeptide(L)'
;MIDNRQSPTEKSRDQMLSGSAWMTAGSILSRFLGAVYIIPWGIWFGNDFFQANALYGLGYNIYSFFLIAAIAGIPSAIAKQVAHYNALNEYGVGVRLYKRGLVLAVFTGLICAVILYLGRP
;
A
#
# COMPACT_ATOMS: atom_id res chain seq x y z
N MET A 1 -12.67 -30.47 -32.13
CA MET A 1 -12.99 -29.27 -31.33
C MET A 1 -12.78 -29.65 -29.87
N ILE A 2 -11.68 -29.21 -29.25
CA ILE A 2 -11.42 -29.47 -27.83
C ILE A 2 -12.23 -28.45 -27.04
N ASP A 3 -13.19 -28.93 -26.25
CA ASP A 3 -14.03 -28.11 -25.38
C ASP A 3 -13.18 -27.63 -24.20
N ASN A 4 -12.61 -26.43 -24.32
CA ASN A 4 -11.83 -25.77 -23.28
C ASN A 4 -12.75 -25.18 -22.19
N ARG A 5 -13.54 -26.03 -21.53
CA ARG A 5 -14.32 -25.65 -20.34
C ARG A 5 -13.47 -25.91 -19.11
N GLN A 6 -12.61 -24.96 -18.77
CA GLN A 6 -11.97 -24.96 -17.45
C GLN A 6 -13.05 -25.07 -16.38
N SER A 7 -12.91 -26.05 -15.48
CA SER A 7 -13.83 -26.20 -14.37
C SER A 7 -13.76 -24.96 -13.46
N PRO A 8 -14.85 -24.55 -12.77
CA PRO A 8 -14.87 -23.38 -11.89
C PRO A 8 -13.76 -23.41 -10.83
N THR A 9 -13.38 -24.61 -10.39
CA THR A 9 -12.31 -24.87 -9.42
C THR A 9 -10.93 -24.59 -10.00
N GLU A 10 -10.65 -24.97 -11.24
CA GLU A 10 -9.35 -24.68 -11.88
C GLU A 10 -9.17 -23.18 -12.12
N LYS A 11 -10.21 -22.48 -12.59
CA LYS A 11 -10.16 -21.02 -12.79
C LYS A 11 -9.88 -20.26 -11.50
N SER A 12 -10.52 -20.66 -10.40
CA SER A 12 -10.31 -20.06 -9.08
C SER A 12 -8.89 -20.31 -8.58
N ARG A 13 -8.35 -21.52 -8.80
CA ARG A 13 -6.98 -21.87 -8.43
C ARG A 13 -5.96 -21.03 -9.19
N ASP A 14 -6.15 -20.84 -10.49
CA ASP A 14 -5.27 -20.02 -11.33
C ASP A 14 -5.31 -18.54 -10.92
N GLN A 15 -6.49 -18.01 -10.54
CA GLN A 15 -6.63 -16.65 -10.01
C GLN A 15 -5.92 -16.48 -8.65
N MET A 16 -6.02 -17.47 -7.76
CA MET A 16 -5.31 -17.43 -6.48
C MET A 16 -3.78 -17.53 -6.66
N LEU A 17 -3.32 -18.38 -7.58
CA LEU A 17 -1.90 -18.54 -7.90
C LEU A 17 -1.32 -17.26 -8.50
N SER A 18 -2.01 -16.66 -9.48
CA SER A 18 -1.60 -15.39 -10.09
C SER A 18 -1.64 -14.23 -9.09
N GLY A 19 -2.67 -14.15 -8.24
CA GLY A 19 -2.74 -13.17 -7.15
C GLY A 19 -1.61 -13.31 -6.14
N SER A 20 -1.31 -14.54 -5.71
CA SER A 20 -0.21 -14.82 -4.79
C SER A 20 1.15 -14.50 -5.40
N ALA A 21 1.36 -14.81 -6.68
CA ALA A 21 2.59 -14.46 -7.40
C ALA A 21 2.82 -12.94 -7.41
N TRP A 22 1.77 -12.14 -7.66
CA TRP A 22 1.83 -10.69 -7.57
C TRP A 22 2.16 -10.18 -6.17
N MET A 23 1.56 -10.78 -5.13
CA MET A 23 1.87 -10.43 -3.74
C MET A 23 3.34 -10.73 -3.39
N THR A 24 3.85 -11.89 -3.79
CA THR A 24 5.25 -12.27 -3.56
C THR A 24 6.20 -11.33 -4.30
N ALA A 25 5.95 -11.06 -5.58
CA ALA A 25 6.74 -10.12 -6.37
C ALA A 25 6.76 -8.72 -5.73
N GLY A 26 5.59 -8.20 -5.32
CA GLY A 26 5.48 -6.93 -4.61
C GLY A 26 6.27 -6.91 -3.30
N SER A 27 6.24 -8.01 -2.52
CA SER A 27 6.98 -8.10 -1.26
C SER A 27 8.51 -8.10 -1.46
N ILE A 28 9.00 -8.76 -2.51
CA ILE A 28 10.43 -8.81 -2.85
C ILE A 28 10.88 -7.45 -3.37
N LEU A 29 10.11 -6.84 -4.28
CA LEU A 29 10.40 -5.51 -4.81
C LEU A 29 10.45 -4.45 -3.70
N SER A 30 9.50 -4.48 -2.77
CA SER A 30 9.47 -3.57 -1.62
C SER A 30 10.73 -3.70 -0.76
N ARG A 31 11.18 -4.93 -0.48
CA ARG A 31 12.44 -5.20 0.24
C ARG A 31 13.66 -4.73 -0.54
N PHE A 32 13.67 -4.93 -1.86
CA PHE A 32 14.76 -4.48 -2.71
C PHE A 32 14.88 -2.95 -2.72
N LEU A 33 13.75 -2.24 -2.91
CA LEU A 33 13.69 -0.78 -2.82
C LEU A 33 14.16 -0.28 -1.44
N GLY A 34 13.75 -0.94 -0.36
CA GLY A 34 14.21 -0.63 0.99
C GLY A 34 15.71 -0.83 1.17
N ALA A 35 16.27 -1.92 0.66
CA ALA A 35 17.71 -2.18 0.70
C ALA A 35 18.50 -1.13 -0.09
N VAL A 36 18.01 -0.75 -1.27
CA VAL A 36 18.61 0.32 -2.09
C VAL A 36 18.59 1.66 -1.36
N TYR A 37 17.54 1.96 -0.58
CA TYR A 37 17.45 3.18 0.22
C TYR A 37 18.44 3.20 1.40
N ILE A 38 18.68 2.06 2.05
CA ILE A 38 19.56 1.96 3.22
C ILE A 38 21.01 2.28 2.87
N ILE A 39 21.48 1.93 1.66
CA ILE A 39 22.88 2.11 1.27
C ILE A 39 23.29 3.60 1.24
N PRO A 40 22.61 4.51 0.50
CA PRO A 40 22.91 5.95 0.55
C PRO A 40 22.74 6.55 1.94
N TRP A 41 21.71 6.12 2.69
CA TRP A 41 21.47 6.58 4.05
C TRP A 41 22.68 6.31 4.96
N GLY A 42 23.28 5.14 4.86
CA GLY A 42 24.54 4.80 5.54
C GLY A 42 25.70 5.71 5.16
N ILE A 43 25.85 5.99 3.88
CA ILE A 43 26.96 6.81 3.35
C ILE A 43 26.83 8.27 3.78
N TRP A 44 25.61 8.83 3.80
CA TRP A 44 25.38 10.23 4.17
C TRP A 44 25.70 10.53 5.64
N PHE A 45 25.37 9.60 6.55
CA PHE A 45 25.59 9.81 7.99
C PHE A 45 26.91 9.22 8.50
N GLY A 46 27.56 8.32 7.75
CA GLY A 46 28.90 7.83 8.06
C GLY A 46 29.07 7.39 9.52
N ASN A 47 29.88 8.13 10.27
CA ASN A 47 30.19 7.82 11.67
C ASN A 47 29.04 8.15 12.65
N ASP A 48 28.12 9.03 12.26
CA ASP A 48 26.95 9.44 13.04
C ASP A 48 25.72 8.58 12.75
N PHE A 49 25.85 7.56 11.89
CA PHE A 49 24.76 6.69 11.46
C PHE A 49 23.96 6.09 12.64
N PHE A 50 24.66 5.61 13.68
CA PHE A 50 24.01 5.02 14.85
C PHE A 50 23.24 6.05 15.68
N GLN A 51 23.79 7.26 15.86
CA GLN A 51 23.12 8.33 16.61
C GLN A 51 21.94 8.88 15.82
N ALA A 52 22.08 9.10 14.52
CA ALA A 52 21.00 9.53 13.64
C ALA A 52 19.84 8.51 13.61
N ASN A 53 20.14 7.21 13.53
CA ASN A 53 19.13 6.17 13.54
C ASN A 53 18.44 6.04 14.92
N ALA A 54 19.18 6.23 16.01
CA ALA A 54 18.60 6.24 17.36
C ALA A 54 17.66 7.44 17.56
N LEU A 55 18.04 8.64 17.11
CA LEU A 55 17.18 9.83 17.16
C LEU A 55 15.94 9.68 16.27
N TYR A 56 16.12 9.13 15.06
CA TYR A 56 15.02 8.83 14.15
C TYR A 56 14.01 7.85 14.76
N GLY A 57 14.49 6.80 15.44
CA GLY A 57 13.64 5.80 16.08
C GLY A 57 12.72 6.35 17.19
N LEU A 58 13.15 7.41 17.89
CA LEU A 58 12.34 8.06 18.93
C LEU A 58 11.11 8.76 18.33
N GLY A 59 11.30 9.55 17.28
CA GLY A 59 10.20 10.22 16.58
C GLY A 59 9.33 9.26 15.75
N TYR A 60 9.98 8.25 15.15
CA TYR A 60 9.31 7.29 14.26
C TYR A 60 8.24 6.46 14.99
N ASN A 61 8.44 6.10 16.25
CA ASN A 61 7.45 5.33 17.01
C ASN A 61 6.08 6.00 17.03
N ILE A 62 6.04 7.29 17.36
CA ILE A 62 4.79 8.06 17.42
C ILE A 62 4.20 8.21 16.02
N TYR A 63 5.03 8.59 15.03
CA TYR A 63 4.60 8.68 13.63
C TYR A 63 3.99 7.36 13.12
N SER A 64 4.59 6.22 13.45
CA SER A 64 4.16 4.90 13.00
C SER A 64 2.77 4.54 13.51
N PHE A 65 2.39 4.94 14.74
CA PHE A 65 1.03 4.69 15.25
C PHE A 65 -0.02 5.43 14.41
N PHE A 66 0.19 6.71 14.14
CA PHE A 66 -0.71 7.49 13.30
C PHE A 66 -0.74 7.00 11.85
N LEU A 67 0.42 6.60 11.32
CA LEU A 67 0.53 6.05 9.97
C LEU A 67 -0.28 4.76 9.84
N ILE A 68 -0.09 3.81 10.77
CA ILE A 68 -0.84 2.55 10.77
C ILE A 68 -2.34 2.82 10.90
N ALA A 69 -2.76 3.71 11.80
CA ALA A 69 -4.17 4.09 11.92
C ALA A 69 -4.73 4.67 10.62
N ALA A 70 -3.95 5.47 9.89
CA ALA A 70 -4.36 6.09 8.63
C ALA A 70 -4.48 5.09 7.47
N ILE A 71 -3.58 4.10 7.38
CA ILE A 71 -3.60 3.11 6.28
C ILE A 71 -4.39 1.84 6.64
N ALA A 72 -4.71 1.62 7.92
CA ALA A 72 -5.49 0.49 8.37
C ALA A 72 -6.94 0.63 7.91
N GLY A 73 -7.30 -0.09 6.86
CA GLY A 73 -8.70 -0.37 6.52
C GLY A 73 -9.21 0.35 5.28
N ILE A 74 -8.99 1.65 5.10
CA ILE A 74 -9.56 2.39 3.96
C ILE A 74 -9.12 1.80 2.60
N PRO A 75 -7.82 1.57 2.34
CA PRO A 75 -7.39 1.00 1.06
C PRO A 75 -7.85 -0.45 0.88
N SER A 76 -7.87 -1.23 1.98
CA SER A 76 -8.30 -2.63 1.97
C SER A 76 -9.80 -2.77 1.68
N ALA A 77 -10.63 -1.88 2.24
CA ALA A 77 -12.06 -1.83 1.98
C ALA A 77 -12.34 -1.45 0.52
N ILE A 78 -11.64 -0.44 -0.01
CA ILE A 78 -11.75 -0.02 -1.42
C ILE A 78 -11.34 -1.16 -2.35
N ALA A 79 -10.23 -1.86 -2.07
CA ALA A 79 -9.78 -3.00 -2.88
C ALA A 79 -10.83 -4.11 -2.94
N LYS A 80 -11.46 -4.45 -1.79
CA LYS A 80 -12.55 -5.43 -1.74
C LYS A 80 -13.77 -4.98 -2.53
N GLN A 81 -14.18 -3.72 -2.41
CA GLN A 81 -15.33 -3.21 -3.15
C GLN A 81 -15.07 -3.15 -4.65
N VAL A 82 -13.89 -2.70 -5.09
CA VAL A 82 -13.51 -2.70 -6.50
C VAL A 82 -13.52 -4.13 -7.05
N ALA A 83 -12.96 -5.10 -6.33
CA ALA A 83 -12.99 -6.51 -6.73
C ALA A 83 -14.42 -7.06 -6.84
N HIS A 84 -15.32 -6.68 -5.93
CA HIS A 84 -16.73 -7.08 -5.95
C HIS A 84 -17.45 -6.57 -7.20
N TYR A 85 -17.35 -5.26 -7.51
CA TYR A 85 -17.97 -4.69 -8.71
C TYR A 85 -17.31 -5.17 -10.02
N ASN A 86 -16.01 -5.46 -9.99
CA ASN A 86 -15.30 -6.06 -11.11
C ASN A 86 -15.81 -7.49 -11.41
N ALA A 87 -16.14 -8.27 -10.36
CA ALA A 87 -16.72 -9.60 -10.51
C ALA A 87 -18.15 -9.57 -11.09
N LEU A 88 -18.89 -8.48 -10.87
CA LEU A 88 -20.21 -8.23 -11.45
C LEU A 88 -20.16 -7.71 -12.90
N ASN A 89 -18.96 -7.61 -13.51
CA ASN A 89 -18.71 -6.94 -14.80
C ASN A 89 -19.10 -5.45 -14.85
N GLU A 90 -19.30 -4.81 -13.70
CA GLU A 90 -19.58 -3.37 -13.58
C GLU A 90 -18.29 -2.56 -13.39
N TYR A 91 -17.37 -2.65 -14.36
CA TYR A 91 -16.07 -1.99 -14.34
C TYR A 91 -16.17 -0.47 -14.10
N GLY A 92 -17.19 0.17 -14.69
CA GLY A 92 -17.40 1.61 -14.56
C GLY A 92 -17.68 2.06 -13.12
N VAL A 93 -18.37 1.22 -12.35
CA VAL A 93 -18.65 1.48 -10.92
C VAL A 93 -17.38 1.28 -10.11
N GLY A 94 -16.61 0.21 -10.37
CA GLY A 94 -15.32 -0.03 -9.73
C GLY A 94 -14.33 1.12 -9.92
N VAL A 95 -14.18 1.63 -11.14
CA VAL A 95 -13.29 2.78 -11.43
C VAL A 95 -13.78 4.06 -10.75
N ARG A 96 -15.09 4.31 -10.72
CA ARG A 96 -15.66 5.46 -10.02
C ARG A 96 -15.42 5.39 -8.53
N LEU A 97 -15.52 4.19 -7.95
CA LEU A 97 -15.28 3.95 -6.53
C LEU A 97 -13.80 4.15 -6.17
N TYR A 98 -12.89 3.63 -7.00
CA TYR A 98 -11.46 3.89 -6.89
C TYR A 98 -11.14 5.40 -6.93
N LYS A 99 -11.67 6.12 -7.94
CA LYS A 99 -11.44 7.57 -8.07
C LYS A 99 -11.97 8.35 -6.86
N ARG A 100 -13.17 8.03 -6.38
CA ARG A 100 -13.75 8.67 -5.19
C ARG A 100 -12.94 8.36 -3.93
N GLY A 101 -12.51 7.11 -3.77
CA GLY A 101 -11.63 6.71 -2.67
C GLY A 101 -10.28 7.43 -2.71
N LEU A 102 -9.71 7.61 -3.91
CA LEU A 102 -8.47 8.35 -4.10
C LEU A 102 -8.64 9.85 -3.77
N VAL A 103 -9.73 10.47 -4.21
CA VAL A 103 -10.06 11.86 -3.85
C VAL A 103 -10.21 12.00 -2.32
N LEU A 104 -10.91 11.08 -1.67
CA LEU A 104 -11.04 11.08 -0.21
C LEU A 104 -9.68 10.94 0.48
N ALA A 105 -8.83 10.01 0.03
CA ALA A 105 -7.49 9.80 0.59
C ALA A 105 -6.58 11.02 0.42
N VAL A 106 -6.61 11.67 -0.75
CA VAL A 106 -5.87 12.91 -0.99
C VAL A 106 -6.40 14.04 -0.11
N PHE A 107 -7.71 14.16 0.02
CA PHE A 107 -8.34 15.22 0.82
C PHE A 107 -8.04 15.05 2.31
N THR A 108 -8.17 13.85 2.87
CA THR A 108 -7.79 13.57 4.27
C THR A 108 -6.29 13.72 4.49
N GLY A 109 -5.46 13.30 3.54
CA GLY A 109 -4.02 13.54 3.58
C GLY A 109 -3.67 15.03 3.61
N LEU A 110 -4.35 15.84 2.79
CA LEU A 110 -4.17 17.29 2.74
C LEU A 110 -4.60 17.95 4.05
N ILE A 111 -5.76 17.56 4.61
CA ILE A 111 -6.23 18.05 5.92
C ILE A 111 -5.20 17.72 7.00
N CYS A 112 -4.72 16.48 7.03
CA CYS A 112 -3.75 16.03 8.02
C CYS A 112 -2.42 16.80 7.87
N ALA A 113 -1.96 17.01 6.64
CA ALA A 113 -0.77 17.83 6.35
C ALA A 113 -0.93 19.28 6.84
N VAL A 114 -2.10 19.89 6.63
CA VAL A 114 -2.39 21.26 7.11
C VAL A 114 -2.42 21.31 8.64
N ILE A 115 -3.08 20.33 9.28
CA ILE A 115 -3.13 20.25 10.75
C ILE A 115 -1.72 20.09 11.33
N LEU A 116 -0.89 19.21 10.76
CA LEU A 116 0.49 19.03 11.21
C LEU A 116 1.35 20.26 10.95
N TYR A 117 1.14 20.94 9.82
CA TYR A 117 1.85 22.18 9.50
C TYR A 117 1.51 23.31 10.47
N LEU A 118 0.25 23.45 10.88
CA LEU A 118 -0.21 24.47 11.83
C LEU A 118 0.00 24.08 13.30
N GLY A 119 0.04 22.78 13.61
CA GLY A 119 0.29 22.23 14.94
C GLY A 119 1.77 22.23 15.35
N ARG A 120 2.66 22.67 14.46
CA ARG A 120 4.06 22.97 14.76
C ARG A 120 4.13 24.22 15.67
N PRO A 121 4.68 24.16 16.89
CA PRO A 121 5.19 25.36 17.55
C PRO A 121 6.37 25.96 16.76
#